data_AF-A0AAJ1F4Y6-F1
#
_entry.id   AF-A0AAJ1F4Y6-F1
#
_cell.length_a   1.000
_cell.length_b   1.000
_cell.length_c   1.000
_cell.angle_alpha   90.00
_cell.angle_beta   90.00
_cell.angle_gamma   90.00
#
_symmetry.space_group_name_H-M   'P 1'
#
loop_
_entity.id
_entity.type
_entity.pdbx_description
1 polymer ?
#
loop_
_entity_poly.entity_id
_entity_poly.type
_entity_poly.pdbx_seq_one_letter_code
_entity_poly.pdbx_strand_id
1 'polypeptide(L)'
;SEALPTPLNFADEMVRHAVENGVAATVSKARKGKGLEMAMGWAWLNVHERTESDAWRFDEASRDKGGDWVPALRALWDAAEDLLLKDNLDAVQDYEAAMKWLAETSGAGPMP
;
A
#
# COMPACT_ATOMS: atom_id res chain seq x y z
N SER A 1 2.84 -9.01 -18.96
CA SER A 1 2.66 -8.51 -17.59
C SER A 1 1.19 -8.17 -17.47
N GLU A 2 0.43 -9.02 -16.78
CA GLU A 2 -0.96 -8.69 -16.44
C GLU A 2 -0.95 -7.62 -15.35
N ALA A 3 -1.88 -6.67 -15.42
CA ALA A 3 -1.99 -5.63 -14.42
C ALA A 3 -2.50 -6.25 -13.10
N LEU A 4 -1.91 -5.86 -11.98
CA LEU A 4 -2.39 -6.27 -10.65
C LEU A 4 -3.87 -5.91 -10.49
N PRO A 5 -4.69 -6.75 -9.82
CA PRO A 5 -6.07 -6.41 -9.52
C PRO A 5 -6.15 -5.26 -8.50
N THR A 6 -7.26 -4.53 -8.50
CA THR A 6 -7.55 -3.57 -7.42
C THR A 6 -7.82 -4.31 -6.11
N PRO A 7 -7.25 -3.87 -4.96
CA PRO A 7 -6.48 -2.64 -4.75
C PRO A 7 -4.95 -2.77 -4.86
N LEU A 8 -4.41 -3.91 -5.28
CA LEU A 8 -2.95 -4.15 -5.33
C LEU A 8 -2.23 -3.27 -6.35
N ASN A 9 -2.88 -2.97 -7.49
CA ASN A 9 -2.33 -2.01 -8.44
C ASN A 9 -2.09 -0.63 -7.83
N PHE A 10 -3.01 -0.17 -6.98
CA PHE A 10 -2.86 1.10 -6.28
C PHE A 10 -1.74 1.04 -5.24
N ALA A 11 -1.61 -0.07 -4.50
CA ALA A 11 -0.50 -0.26 -3.56
C ALA A 11 0.87 -0.22 -4.27
N ASP A 12 1.03 -0.95 -5.36
CA ASP A 12 2.24 -0.95 -6.19
C ASP A 12 2.54 0.44 -6.78
N GLU A 13 1.51 1.16 -7.26
CA GLU A 13 1.65 2.53 -7.74
C GLU A 13 2.12 3.49 -6.63
N MET A 14 1.64 3.31 -5.40
CA MET A 14 2.06 4.11 -4.23
C MET A 14 3.52 3.83 -3.85
N VAL A 15 3.95 2.56 -3.85
CA VAL A 15 5.34 2.16 -3.62
C VAL A 15 6.26 2.81 -4.66
N ARG A 16 5.98 2.64 -5.95
CA ARG A 16 6.81 3.21 -7.02
C ARG A 16 6.89 4.73 -6.92
N HIS A 17 5.76 5.38 -6.70
CA HIS A 17 5.72 6.84 -6.57
C HIS A 17 6.50 7.33 -5.34
N ALA A 18 6.46 6.60 -4.23
CA ALA A 18 7.22 6.93 -3.03
C ALA A 18 8.73 6.74 -3.21
N VAL A 19 9.15 5.70 -3.94
CA VAL A 19 10.56 5.48 -4.29
C VAL A 19 11.09 6.60 -5.18
N GLU A 20 10.30 7.01 -6.18
CA GLU A 20 10.70 8.05 -7.14
C GLU A 20 10.66 9.47 -6.54
N ASN A 21 9.62 9.78 -5.73
CA ASN A 21 9.28 11.16 -5.35
C ASN A 21 9.24 11.39 -3.83
N GLY A 22 9.48 10.35 -3.04
CA GLY A 22 9.37 10.35 -1.59
C GLY A 22 7.94 10.13 -1.09
N VAL A 23 7.82 9.54 0.11
CA VAL A 23 6.54 9.24 0.77
C VAL A 23 5.63 10.47 0.88
N ALA A 24 6.17 11.66 1.14
CA ALA A 24 5.36 12.88 1.27
C ALA A 24 4.56 13.21 -0.01
N ALA A 25 5.08 12.90 -1.19
CA ALA A 25 4.41 13.16 -2.47
C ALA A 25 3.17 12.26 -2.67
N THR A 26 3.15 11.07 -2.07
CA THR A 26 2.04 10.12 -2.19
C THR A 26 0.80 10.51 -1.38
N VAL A 27 0.94 11.40 -0.41
CA VAL A 27 -0.11 11.72 0.56
C VAL A 27 -1.37 12.28 -0.11
N SER A 28 -1.23 13.18 -1.10
CA SER A 28 -2.37 13.70 -1.87
C SER A 28 -3.05 12.60 -2.70
N LYS A 29 -2.28 11.59 -3.15
CA LYS A 29 -2.79 10.49 -3.97
C LYS A 29 -3.58 9.49 -3.13
N ALA A 30 -3.06 9.10 -1.96
CA ALA A 30 -3.74 8.25 -0.99
C ALA A 30 -5.16 8.76 -0.66
N ARG A 31 -5.34 10.08 -0.57
CA ARG A 31 -6.62 10.73 -0.23
C ARG A 31 -7.64 10.79 -1.37
N LYS A 32 -7.22 10.53 -2.62
CA LYS A 32 -8.07 10.67 -3.81
C LYS A 32 -8.59 9.33 -4.35
N GLY A 33 -8.14 8.21 -3.77
CA GLY A 33 -8.64 6.88 -4.11
C GLY A 33 -10.16 6.76 -3.93
N LYS A 34 -10.78 5.83 -4.64
CA LYS A 34 -12.21 5.53 -4.53
C LYS A 34 -12.44 4.05 -4.24
N GLY A 35 -13.51 3.73 -3.52
CA GLY A 35 -13.83 2.34 -3.19
C GLY A 35 -12.68 1.66 -2.45
N LEU A 36 -12.20 0.51 -2.95
CA LEU A 36 -11.08 -0.21 -2.34
C LEU A 36 -9.76 0.57 -2.34
N GLU A 37 -9.55 1.49 -3.30
CA GLU A 37 -8.37 2.36 -3.29
C GLU A 37 -8.43 3.37 -2.14
N MET A 38 -9.62 3.78 -1.69
CA MET A 38 -9.77 4.65 -0.53
C MET A 38 -9.33 3.92 0.75
N ALA A 39 -9.70 2.64 0.90
CA ALA A 39 -9.22 1.80 1.99
C ALA A 39 -7.69 1.58 1.92
N MET A 40 -7.15 1.34 0.72
CA MET A 40 -5.69 1.19 0.53
C MET A 40 -4.93 2.49 0.81
N GLY A 41 -5.49 3.63 0.40
CA GLY A 41 -4.98 4.95 0.74
C GLY A 41 -4.97 5.21 2.25
N TRP A 42 -6.02 4.79 2.96
CA TRP A 42 -6.03 4.84 4.42
C TRP A 42 -4.94 3.98 5.04
N ALA A 43 -4.80 2.72 4.58
CA ALA A 43 -3.74 1.82 5.03
C ALA A 43 -2.36 2.46 4.84
N TRP A 44 -2.11 3.04 3.65
CA TRP A 44 -0.85 3.72 3.33
C TRP A 44 -0.56 4.89 4.26
N LEU A 45 -1.55 5.73 4.56
CA LEU A 45 -1.37 6.84 5.51
C LEU A 45 -1.05 6.33 6.93
N ASN A 46 -1.60 5.20 7.36
CA ASN A 46 -1.24 4.58 8.65
C ASN A 46 0.18 4.04 8.64
N VAL A 47 0.60 3.37 7.56
CA VAL A 47 1.98 2.92 7.37
C VAL A 47 2.96 4.10 7.45
N HIS A 48 2.58 5.31 7.07
CA HIS A 48 3.49 6.45 7.15
C HIS A 48 3.19 7.43 8.29
N GLU A 49 2.32 7.05 9.23
CA GLU A 49 1.93 7.90 10.37
C GLU A 49 1.44 9.30 9.91
N ARG A 50 0.69 9.33 8.80
CA ARG A 50 0.17 10.56 8.14
C ARG A 50 -1.35 10.72 8.26
N THR A 51 -1.96 10.19 9.33
CA THR A 51 -3.43 10.15 9.47
C THR A 51 -4.04 11.33 10.23
N GLU A 52 -3.28 12.01 11.10
CA GLU A 52 -3.80 12.98 12.09
C GLU A 52 -4.67 14.10 11.49
N SER A 53 -4.32 14.60 10.30
CA SER A 53 -5.04 15.71 9.66
C SER A 53 -6.14 15.27 8.67
N ASP A 54 -6.26 13.97 8.39
CA ASP A 54 -7.02 13.48 7.23
C ASP A 54 -8.00 12.36 7.53
N ALA A 55 -8.02 11.82 8.75
CA ALA A 55 -8.95 10.76 9.14
C ALA A 55 -10.42 11.08 8.81
N TRP A 56 -10.83 12.35 8.92
CA TRP A 56 -12.18 12.81 8.60
C TRP A 56 -12.57 12.68 7.11
N ARG A 57 -11.60 12.49 6.21
CA ARG A 57 -11.82 12.33 4.77
C ARG A 57 -12.23 10.92 4.37
N PHE A 58 -11.98 9.94 5.23
CA PHE A 58 -12.23 8.54 4.96
C PHE A 58 -13.49 8.10 5.70
N ASP A 59 -14.40 7.44 4.97
CA ASP A 59 -15.56 6.83 5.61
C ASP A 59 -15.14 5.70 6.56
N GLU A 60 -16.03 5.33 7.48
CA GLU A 60 -15.75 4.29 8.49
C GLU A 60 -15.39 2.94 7.87
N ALA A 61 -16.09 2.52 6.81
CA ALA A 61 -15.85 1.23 6.15
C ALA A 61 -14.48 1.17 5.46
N SER A 62 -14.03 2.29 4.88
CA SER A 62 -12.70 2.43 4.30
C SER A 62 -11.62 2.40 5.38
N ARG A 63 -11.88 3.02 6.56
CA ARG A 63 -10.94 3.02 7.68
C ARG A 63 -10.79 1.63 8.32
N ASP A 64 -11.90 0.93 8.48
CA ASP A 64 -11.95 -0.45 9.00
C ASP A 64 -11.17 -1.39 8.09
N LYS A 65 -11.57 -1.50 6.81
CA LYS A 65 -10.86 -2.34 5.82
C LYS A 65 -9.39 -1.96 5.66
N GLY A 66 -9.09 -0.67 5.54
CA GLY A 66 -7.72 -0.20 5.39
C GLY A 66 -6.88 -0.47 6.64
N GLY A 67 -7.50 -0.43 7.82
CA GLY A 67 -6.87 -0.79 9.10
C GLY A 67 -6.38 -2.23 9.11
N ASP A 68 -7.20 -3.16 8.63
CA ASP A 68 -6.84 -4.59 8.52
C ASP A 68 -5.65 -4.83 7.57
N TRP A 69 -5.45 -3.95 6.58
CA TRP A 69 -4.40 -4.11 5.57
C TRP A 69 -3.07 -3.50 6.00
N VAL A 70 -3.03 -2.71 7.08
CA VAL A 70 -1.81 -2.02 7.56
C VAL A 70 -0.63 -2.98 7.77
N PRO A 71 -0.78 -4.15 8.43
CA PRO A 71 0.36 -5.05 8.65
C PRO A 71 0.97 -5.58 7.35
N ALA A 72 0.14 -5.99 6.39
CA ALA A 72 0.59 -6.50 5.10
C ALA A 72 1.22 -5.39 4.24
N LEU A 73 0.60 -4.20 4.23
CA LEU A 73 1.12 -3.06 3.47
C LEU A 73 2.42 -2.51 4.09
N ARG A 74 2.57 -2.57 5.41
CA ARG A 74 3.83 -2.26 6.10
C ARG A 74 4.93 -3.20 5.63
N ALA A 75 4.70 -4.50 5.69
CA ALA A 75 5.68 -5.50 5.24
C ALA A 75 6.07 -5.28 3.77
N LEU A 76 5.09 -4.91 2.93
CA LEU A 76 5.35 -4.58 1.52
C LEU A 76 6.25 -3.35 1.38
N TRP A 77 5.97 -2.27 2.13
CA TRP A 77 6.81 -1.07 2.10
C TRP A 77 8.22 -1.35 2.62
N ASP A 78 8.36 -2.07 3.73
CA ASP A 78 9.67 -2.36 4.34
C ASP A 78 10.54 -3.18 3.37
N ALA A 79 9.97 -4.21 2.73
CA ALA A 79 10.66 -4.97 1.70
C ALA A 79 10.99 -4.13 0.45
N ALA A 80 10.10 -3.22 0.04
CA ALA A 80 10.35 -2.31 -1.08
C ALA A 80 11.47 -1.31 -0.77
N GLU A 81 11.51 -0.76 0.44
CA GLU A 81 12.56 0.14 0.90
C GLU A 81 13.92 -0.57 0.90
N ASP A 82 13.97 -1.79 1.45
CA ASP A 82 15.19 -2.60 1.44
C ASP A 82 15.66 -2.89 0.01
N LEU A 83 14.74 -3.31 -0.86
CA LEU A 83 15.06 -3.67 -2.24
C LEU A 83 15.48 -2.46 -3.09
N LEU A 84 14.71 -1.37 -3.05
CA LEU A 84 14.76 -0.29 -4.04
C LEU A 84 15.53 0.94 -3.54
N LEU A 85 15.68 1.11 -2.23
CA LEU A 85 16.36 2.26 -1.63
C LEU A 85 17.65 1.87 -0.89
N LYS A 86 17.79 0.61 -0.47
CA LYS A 86 18.99 0.08 0.21
C LYS A 86 19.76 -0.96 -0.61
N ASP A 87 19.38 -1.19 -1.87
CA ASP A 87 20.01 -2.13 -2.81
C ASP A 87 20.11 -3.59 -2.27
N ASN A 88 19.20 -4.00 -1.38
CA ASN A 88 19.16 -5.37 -0.86
C ASN A 88 18.35 -6.29 -1.79
N LEU A 89 19.03 -6.93 -2.74
CA LEU A 89 18.39 -7.82 -3.72
C LEU A 89 17.74 -9.07 -3.11
N ASP A 90 18.11 -9.45 -1.88
CA ASP A 90 17.48 -10.58 -1.20
C ASP A 90 16.03 -10.27 -0.78
N ALA A 91 15.69 -8.98 -0.64
CA ALA A 91 14.35 -8.51 -0.27
C ALA A 91 13.29 -8.72 -1.37
N VAL A 92 13.67 -9.19 -2.58
CA VAL A 92 12.70 -9.57 -3.63
C VAL A 92 11.71 -10.63 -3.11
N GLN A 93 12.19 -11.61 -2.34
CA GLN A 93 11.34 -12.67 -1.81
C GLN A 93 10.35 -12.13 -0.78
N ASP A 94 10.80 -11.19 0.07
CA ASP A 94 9.96 -10.52 1.05
C ASP A 94 8.91 -9.62 0.39
N TYR A 95 9.28 -8.92 -0.69
CA TYR A 95 8.35 -8.10 -1.45
C TYR A 95 7.24 -8.95 -2.09
N GLU A 96 7.61 -10.07 -2.73
CA GLU A 96 6.64 -10.99 -3.30
C GLU A 96 5.73 -11.62 -2.24
N ALA A 97 6.29 -12.03 -1.10
CA ALA A 97 5.53 -12.60 0.01
C ALA A 97 4.57 -11.58 0.61
N ALA A 98 5.00 -10.34 0.82
CA ALA A 98 4.17 -9.27 1.33
C ALA A 98 3.05 -8.89 0.34
N MET A 99 3.33 -8.88 -0.97
CA MET A 99 2.30 -8.62 -1.97
C MET A 99 1.24 -9.73 -2.01
N LYS A 100 1.64 -11.00 -1.87
CA LYS A 100 0.71 -12.14 -1.73
C LYS A 100 -0.15 -12.02 -0.48
N TRP A 101 0.47 -11.69 0.66
CA TRP A 101 -0.27 -11.46 1.90
C TRP A 101 -1.26 -10.30 1.77
N LEU A 102 -0.87 -9.20 1.12
CA LEU A 102 -1.76 -8.09 0.85
C LEU A 102 -2.93 -8.50 -0.07
N ALA A 103 -2.68 -9.36 -1.06
CA ALA A 103 -3.71 -9.91 -1.94
C ALA A 103 -4.76 -10.73 -1.16
N GLU A 104 -4.29 -11.60 -0.26
CA GLU A 104 -5.14 -12.42 0.61
C GLU A 104 -5.98 -11.57 1.56
N THR A 105 -5.35 -10.62 2.27
CA THR A 105 -6.04 -9.82 3.29
C THR A 105 -7.00 -8.78 2.68
N SER A 106 -6.73 -8.32 1.46
CA SER A 106 -7.61 -7.38 0.74
C SER A 106 -8.73 -8.07 -0.05
N GLY A 107 -8.66 -9.39 -0.21
CA GLY A 107 -9.60 -10.16 -1.03
C GLY A 107 -9.47 -9.89 -2.53
N ALA A 108 -8.32 -9.38 -2.99
CA ALA A 108 -8.07 -9.07 -4.40
C ALA A 108 -7.98 -10.31 -5.31
N GLY A 109 -7.87 -11.49 -4.70
CA GLY A 109 -7.70 -12.76 -5.41
C GLY A 109 -6.22 -13.13 -5.61
N PRO A 110 -5.96 -14.30 -6.22
CA PRO A 110 -4.59 -14.77 -6.46
C PRO A 110 -3.84 -13.81 -7.37
N MET A 111 -2.56 -13.62 -7.09
CA MET A 111 -1.67 -12.88 -8.00
C MET A 111 -1.51 -13.66 -9.32
N PRO A 112 -1.53 -12.97 -10.48
CA PRO A 112 -1.32 -13.58 -11.79
C PRO A 112 0.10 -14.16 -11.96
#